data_AF-A0A7X2RVL0-F1
#
_entry.id   AF-A0A7X2RVL0-F1
#
_cell.length_a   1.000
_cell.length_b   1.000
_cell.length_c   1.000
_cell.angle_alpha   90.00
_cell.angle_beta   90.00
_cell.angle_gamma   90.00
#
_symmetry.space_group_name_H-M   'P 1'
#
loop_
_entity.id
_entity.type
_entity.pdbx_description
1 polymer ?
#
loop_
_entity_poly.entity_id
_entity_poly.type
_entity_poly.pdbx_seq_one_letter_code
_entity_poly.pdbx_strand_id
1 'polypeptide(L)'
;MLLKEIYKNAKVVNSGKALTTVNEFTDQLPALRPEVLLEVAYKVIKLMDFTADKIVTEEDKGAPLATAVSILTGIPMAMARWYPYSLDSVNESVVSISSEYFEGKMYLNGVQPGDRITVIDDTLSTGGAVISLIEAIRNCGGKVVDIICVVEKIQNGGANKVFKETGINVKTIMKIMVSKEGVEVVE
;
A
#
# COMPACT_ATOMS: atom_id res chain seq x y z
N MET A 1 15.32 14.07 3.59
CA MET A 1 14.05 13.33 3.67
C MET A 1 14.31 12.16 4.58
N LEU A 2 13.67 12.12 5.74
CA LEU A 2 13.88 11.05 6.74
C LEU A 2 13.64 9.67 6.10
N LEU A 3 12.59 9.55 5.28
CA LEU A 3 12.32 8.33 4.51
C LEU A 3 13.50 7.89 3.62
N LYS A 4 14.22 8.83 2.99
CA LYS A 4 15.40 8.52 2.15
C LYS A 4 16.54 7.94 2.99
N GLU A 5 16.77 8.49 4.18
CA GLU A 5 17.80 8.00 5.11
C GLU A 5 17.45 6.62 5.66
N ILE A 6 16.18 6.37 5.94
CA ILE A 6 15.67 5.06 6.38
C ILE A 6 15.96 3.99 5.34
N TYR A 7 15.63 4.25 4.07
CA TYR A 7 15.84 3.26 3.02
C TYR A 7 17.31 3.06 2.66
N LYS A 8 18.14 4.11 2.70
CA LYS A 8 19.60 3.97 2.53
C LYS A 8 20.25 3.06 3.58
N ASN A 9 19.68 3.02 4.79
CA ASN A 9 20.17 2.20 5.90
C ASN A 9 19.33 0.92 6.13
N ALA A 10 18.36 0.64 5.24
CA ALA A 10 17.49 -0.51 5.39
C ALA A 10 18.28 -1.81 5.24
N LYS A 11 17.94 -2.81 6.07
CA LYS A 11 18.47 -4.16 5.90
C LYS A 11 17.75 -4.83 4.74
N VAL A 12 18.42 -5.77 4.07
CA VAL A 12 17.79 -6.62 3.06
C VAL A 12 17.76 -8.06 3.54
N VAL A 13 16.59 -8.67 3.51
CA VAL A 13 16.37 -10.09 3.81
C VAL A 13 15.96 -10.80 2.52
N ASN A 14 16.50 -11.99 2.31
CA ASN A 14 16.14 -12.86 1.20
C ASN A 14 15.31 -14.04 1.72
N SER A 15 14.04 -14.11 1.33
CA SER A 15 13.13 -15.22 1.68
C SER A 15 13.30 -16.46 0.79
N GLY A 16 14.21 -16.42 -0.18
CA GLY A 16 14.32 -17.40 -1.26
C GLY A 16 13.35 -17.13 -2.41
N LYS A 17 12.26 -16.39 -2.17
CA LYS A 17 11.32 -15.94 -3.20
C LYS A 17 11.63 -14.53 -3.69
N ALA A 18 12.04 -13.64 -2.79
CA ALA A 18 12.27 -12.24 -3.11
C ALA A 18 13.13 -11.51 -2.06
N LEU A 19 13.63 -10.34 -2.46
CA LEU A 19 14.37 -9.42 -1.60
C LEU A 19 13.42 -8.41 -0.94
N THR A 20 13.45 -8.41 0.39
CA THR A 20 12.59 -7.56 1.23
C THR A 20 13.45 -6.59 2.03
N THR A 21 13.11 -5.31 1.95
CA THR A 21 13.71 -4.27 2.78
C THR A 21 13.09 -4.32 4.17
N VAL A 22 13.91 -4.24 5.21
CA VAL A 22 13.49 -4.19 6.61
C VAL A 22 13.92 -2.87 7.21
N ASN A 23 12.97 -2.06 7.66
CA ASN A 23 13.22 -0.74 8.23
C ASN A 23 12.09 -0.25 9.17
N GLU A 24 12.27 0.92 9.78
CA GLU A 24 11.30 1.47 10.72
C GLU A 24 9.96 1.88 10.09
N PHE A 25 9.98 2.30 8.82
CA PHE A 25 8.79 2.78 8.13
C PHE A 25 7.84 1.64 7.75
N THR A 26 8.36 0.57 7.15
CA THR A 26 7.54 -0.54 6.66
C THR A 26 7.37 -1.67 7.65
N ASP A 27 8.35 -1.91 8.53
CA ASP A 27 8.39 -3.10 9.39
C ASP A 27 8.44 -2.76 10.88
N GLN A 28 8.48 -1.48 11.24
CA GLN A 28 8.63 -1.01 12.63
C GLN A 28 9.85 -1.66 13.33
N LEU A 29 10.93 -1.89 12.57
CA LEU A 29 12.21 -2.39 13.07
C LEU A 29 13.37 -1.45 12.68
N PRO A 30 13.79 -0.51 13.55
CA PRO A 30 13.25 -0.23 14.90
C PRO A 30 11.88 0.46 14.87
N ALA A 31 11.29 0.72 16.04
CA ALA A 31 9.95 1.33 16.14
C ALA A 31 9.82 2.59 15.26
N LEU A 32 8.70 2.68 14.51
CA LEU A 32 8.40 3.81 13.64
C LEU A 32 8.34 5.12 14.43
N ARG A 33 9.23 6.05 14.10
CA ARG A 33 9.20 7.40 14.63
C ARG A 33 8.04 8.23 14.06
N PRO A 34 7.32 9.01 14.91
CA PRO A 34 6.16 9.78 14.47
C PRO A 34 6.52 10.87 13.44
N GLU A 35 7.72 11.47 13.52
CA GLU A 35 8.16 12.48 12.55
C GLU A 35 8.35 11.90 11.13
N VAL A 36 8.71 10.61 11.03
CA VAL A 36 8.81 9.90 9.75
C VAL A 36 7.41 9.70 9.18
N LEU A 37 6.49 9.18 10.01
CA LEU A 37 5.10 8.95 9.61
C LEU A 37 4.43 10.27 9.13
N LEU A 38 4.67 11.37 9.85
CA LEU A 38 4.18 12.69 9.45
C LEU A 38 4.81 13.18 8.14
N GLU A 39 6.14 13.06 7.97
CA GLU A 39 6.81 13.45 6.71
C GLU A 39 6.18 12.72 5.51
N VAL A 40 5.95 11.41 5.63
CA VAL A 40 5.39 10.59 4.57
C VAL A 40 3.91 10.90 4.34
N ALA A 41 3.11 11.02 5.40
CA ALA A 41 1.69 11.37 5.28
C ALA A 41 1.49 12.71 4.56
N TYR A 42 2.27 13.75 4.90
CA TYR A 42 2.19 15.04 4.19
C TYR A 42 2.57 14.93 2.70
N LYS A 43 3.50 14.03 2.35
CA LYS A 43 3.86 13.79 0.94
C LYS A 43 2.74 13.08 0.19
N VAL A 44 2.10 12.08 0.81
CA VAL A 44 0.92 11.41 0.23
C VAL A 44 -0.20 12.42 0.01
N ILE A 45 -0.54 13.24 1.01
CA ILE A 45 -1.59 14.27 0.95
C ILE A 45 -1.33 15.25 -0.20
N LYS A 46 -0.09 15.64 -0.46
CA LYS A 46 0.28 16.53 -1.58
C LYS A 46 0.02 15.93 -2.96
N LEU A 47 0.03 14.60 -3.08
CA LEU A 47 -0.18 13.88 -4.34
C LEU A 47 -1.63 13.42 -4.53
N MET A 48 -2.42 13.44 -3.45
CA MET A 48 -3.74 12.85 -3.37
C MET A 48 -4.80 13.60 -4.18
N ASP A 49 -5.66 12.84 -4.85
CA ASP A 49 -6.95 13.33 -5.33
C ASP A 49 -7.95 13.45 -4.15
N PHE A 50 -8.26 14.69 -3.75
CA PHE A 50 -9.17 15.01 -2.65
C PHE A 50 -10.65 14.81 -2.96
N THR A 51 -11.00 14.36 -4.16
CA THR A 51 -12.36 13.95 -4.48
C THR A 51 -12.71 12.55 -3.95
N ALA A 52 -11.77 11.86 -3.29
CA ALA A 52 -12.03 10.57 -2.68
C ALA A 52 -12.97 10.68 -1.47
N ASP A 53 -13.93 9.76 -1.40
CA ASP A 53 -14.83 9.59 -0.27
C ASP A 53 -14.19 8.73 0.83
N LYS A 54 -13.28 7.81 0.45
CA LYS A 54 -12.57 6.93 1.39
C LYS A 54 -11.13 6.67 0.95
N ILE A 55 -10.28 6.46 1.95
CA ILE A 55 -8.94 5.90 1.80
C ILE A 55 -9.05 4.40 1.99
N VAL A 56 -8.46 3.60 1.08
CA VAL A 56 -8.36 2.14 1.24
C VAL A 56 -6.90 1.74 1.27
N THR A 57 -6.57 0.82 2.17
CA THR A 57 -5.25 0.19 2.26
C THR A 57 -5.40 -1.29 2.56
N GLU A 58 -4.30 -2.02 2.48
CA GLU A 58 -4.16 -3.37 3.02
C GLU A 58 -3.45 -3.31 4.36
N GLU A 59 -3.88 -4.12 5.32
CA GLU A 59 -3.10 -4.38 6.53
C GLU A 59 -1.94 -5.34 6.21
N ASP A 60 -0.80 -5.30 6.90
CA ASP A 60 -0.51 -4.52 8.10
C ASP A 60 0.34 -3.26 7.81
N LYS A 61 1.25 -3.31 6.83
CA LYS A 61 2.31 -2.30 6.66
C LYS A 61 1.77 -0.93 6.22
N GLY A 62 0.75 -0.90 5.37
CA GLY A 62 0.11 0.34 4.91
C GLY A 62 -0.77 1.01 5.96
N ALA A 63 -1.24 0.26 6.96
CA ALA A 63 -2.27 0.71 7.91
C ALA A 63 -1.87 1.95 8.75
N PRO A 64 -0.64 2.06 9.31
CA PRO A 64 -0.22 3.26 10.04
C PRO A 64 -0.25 4.52 9.18
N LEU A 65 0.18 4.42 7.92
CA LEU A 65 0.19 5.52 6.98
C LEU A 65 -1.22 5.95 6.58
N ALA A 66 -2.06 5.00 6.19
CA ALA A 66 -3.45 5.28 5.81
C ALA A 66 -4.23 5.92 6.98
N THR A 67 -3.98 5.45 8.21
CA THR A 67 -4.55 6.03 9.43
C THR A 67 -4.12 7.48 9.60
N ALA A 68 -2.82 7.78 9.46
CA ALA A 68 -2.32 9.15 9.59
C ALA A 68 -2.90 10.08 8.51
N VAL A 69 -3.00 9.61 7.26
CA VAL A 69 -3.59 10.37 6.16
C VAL A 69 -5.08 10.61 6.41
N SER A 70 -5.83 9.60 6.86
CA SER A 70 -7.24 9.73 7.23
C SER A 70 -7.46 10.79 8.30
N ILE A 71 -6.68 10.75 9.40
CA ILE A 71 -6.76 11.75 10.47
C ILE A 71 -6.49 13.17 9.94
N LEU A 72 -5.43 13.32 9.13
CA LEU A 72 -5.00 14.64 8.64
C LEU A 72 -5.91 15.24 7.57
N THR A 73 -6.61 14.39 6.79
CA THR A 73 -7.49 14.83 5.70
C THR A 73 -8.95 14.89 6.10
N GLY A 74 -9.35 14.18 7.17
CA GLY A 74 -10.75 13.96 7.52
C GLY A 74 -11.47 12.95 6.61
N ILE A 75 -10.76 12.31 5.67
CA ILE A 75 -11.33 11.30 4.78
C ILE A 75 -11.39 9.95 5.52
N PRO A 76 -12.56 9.29 5.64
CA PRO A 76 -12.69 8.01 6.30
C PRO A 76 -11.79 6.91 5.71
N MET A 77 -11.31 6.00 6.56
CA MET A 77 -10.51 4.85 6.16
C MET A 77 -11.36 3.57 6.08
N ALA A 78 -11.25 2.88 4.96
CA ALA A 78 -11.66 1.50 4.72
C ALA A 78 -10.40 0.63 4.59
N MET A 79 -10.51 -0.69 4.78
CA MET A 79 -9.32 -1.54 4.83
C MET A 79 -9.60 -2.97 4.41
N ALA A 80 -8.69 -3.52 3.60
CA ALA A 80 -8.64 -4.94 3.34
C ALA A 80 -7.93 -5.64 4.51
N ARG A 81 -8.59 -6.64 5.10
CA ARG A 81 -8.11 -7.34 6.30
C ARG A 81 -8.12 -8.86 6.13
N TRP A 82 -7.17 -9.55 6.74
CA TRP A 82 -7.17 -10.98 6.93
C TRP A 82 -7.56 -11.29 8.38
N TYR A 83 -8.52 -12.20 8.54
CA TYR A 83 -8.94 -12.65 9.87
C TYR A 83 -8.56 -14.12 10.07
N PRO A 84 -8.16 -14.53 11.29
CA PRO A 84 -7.98 -15.95 11.61
C PRO A 84 -9.33 -16.71 11.70
N TYR A 85 -10.46 -16.01 11.51
CA TYR A 85 -11.82 -16.54 11.53
C TYR A 85 -12.61 -16.03 10.33
N SER A 86 -13.65 -16.77 9.92
CA SER A 86 -14.52 -16.34 8.82
C SER A 86 -15.49 -15.26 9.29
N LEU A 87 -15.61 -14.20 8.50
CA LEU A 87 -16.66 -13.20 8.62
C LEU A 87 -17.76 -13.38 7.55
N ASP A 88 -17.80 -14.52 6.86
CA ASP A 88 -18.70 -14.75 5.71
C ASP A 88 -20.20 -14.58 6.08
N SER A 89 -20.55 -14.67 7.37
CA SER A 89 -21.92 -14.45 7.88
C SER A 89 -22.31 -12.98 8.08
N VAL A 90 -21.33 -12.07 8.13
CA VAL A 90 -21.54 -10.63 8.42
C VAL A 90 -20.83 -9.72 7.43
N ASN A 91 -20.08 -10.29 6.47
CA ASN A 91 -19.33 -9.56 5.48
C ASN A 91 -19.35 -10.29 4.14
N GLU A 92 -20.01 -9.67 3.17
CA GLU A 92 -20.20 -10.21 1.83
C GLU A 92 -19.02 -9.85 0.90
N SER A 93 -18.15 -8.92 1.31
CA SER A 93 -17.02 -8.41 0.53
C SER A 93 -15.74 -9.23 0.78
N VAL A 94 -15.70 -10.44 0.24
CA VAL A 94 -14.55 -11.37 0.32
C VAL A 94 -13.73 -11.33 -0.97
N VAL A 95 -12.41 -11.21 -0.82
CA VAL A 95 -11.43 -11.09 -1.89
C VAL A 95 -10.41 -12.22 -1.73
N SER A 96 -10.18 -12.99 -2.79
CA SER A 96 -9.02 -13.89 -2.83
C SER A 96 -7.78 -13.08 -3.22
N ILE A 97 -6.75 -13.09 -2.39
CA ILE A 97 -5.49 -12.37 -2.66
C ILE A 97 -4.33 -13.36 -2.75
N SER A 98 -3.47 -13.13 -3.73
CA SER A 98 -2.20 -13.82 -3.90
C SER A 98 -1.10 -12.76 -4.06
N SER A 99 -0.22 -12.66 -3.08
CA SER A 99 0.91 -11.72 -3.02
C SER A 99 2.23 -12.46 -2.81
N GLU A 100 3.33 -11.71 -2.81
CA GLU A 100 4.68 -12.23 -2.50
C GLU A 100 4.76 -12.84 -1.08
N TYR A 101 3.90 -12.37 -0.17
CA TYR A 101 3.94 -12.68 1.26
C TYR A 101 2.77 -13.57 1.73
N PHE A 102 1.68 -13.67 0.97
CA PHE A 102 0.45 -14.35 1.42
C PHE A 102 -0.41 -14.90 0.26
N GLU A 103 -1.09 -16.03 0.49
CA GLU A 103 -2.15 -16.57 -0.37
C GLU A 103 -3.35 -16.94 0.52
N GLY A 104 -4.51 -16.34 0.29
CA GLY A 104 -5.70 -16.59 1.12
C GLY A 104 -6.88 -15.65 0.88
N LYS A 105 -7.84 -15.64 1.81
CA LYS A 105 -9.00 -14.74 1.80
C LYS A 105 -8.71 -13.47 2.60
N MET A 106 -9.05 -12.35 2.00
CA MET A 106 -9.10 -11.03 2.62
C MET A 106 -10.51 -10.47 2.54
N TYR A 107 -10.87 -9.65 3.52
CA TYR A 107 -12.17 -9.02 3.65
C TYR A 107 -12.00 -7.52 3.41
N LEU A 108 -12.62 -6.98 2.37
CA LEU A 108 -12.58 -5.55 2.08
C LEU A 108 -13.67 -4.85 2.89
N ASN A 109 -13.27 -4.22 3.99
CA ASN A 109 -14.19 -3.61 4.94
C ASN A 109 -14.41 -2.13 4.64
N GLY A 110 -15.66 -1.68 4.75
CA GLY A 110 -15.99 -0.26 4.72
C GLY A 110 -16.15 0.35 3.32
N VAL A 111 -16.10 -0.45 2.26
CA VAL A 111 -16.38 -0.01 0.87
C VAL A 111 -17.84 -0.28 0.52
N GLN A 112 -18.48 0.68 -0.13
CA GLN A 112 -19.87 0.64 -0.57
C GLN A 112 -19.96 1.00 -2.07
N PRO A 113 -21.01 0.54 -2.77
CA PRO A 113 -21.23 0.93 -4.16
C PRO A 113 -21.28 2.44 -4.34
N GLY A 114 -20.54 2.96 -5.31
CA GLY A 114 -20.49 4.38 -5.66
C GLY A 114 -19.36 5.17 -5.00
N ASP A 115 -18.71 4.65 -3.95
CA ASP A 115 -17.60 5.35 -3.29
C ASP A 115 -16.46 5.67 -4.27
N ARG A 116 -15.88 6.87 -4.15
CA ARG A 116 -14.61 7.24 -4.76
C ARG A 116 -13.47 6.88 -3.81
N ILE A 117 -12.54 6.06 -4.26
CA ILE A 117 -11.51 5.47 -3.42
C ILE A 117 -10.12 5.92 -3.85
N THR A 118 -9.33 6.43 -2.91
CA THR A 118 -7.87 6.50 -3.05
C THR A 118 -7.25 5.31 -2.36
N VAL A 119 -6.45 4.53 -3.10
CA VAL A 119 -5.63 3.45 -2.54
C VAL A 119 -4.32 4.02 -2.03
N ILE A 120 -3.96 3.74 -0.78
CA ILE A 120 -2.68 4.13 -0.17
C ILE A 120 -1.96 2.86 0.30
N ASP A 121 -0.69 2.71 -0.07
CA ASP A 121 0.12 1.55 0.33
C ASP A 121 1.58 1.94 0.62
N ASP A 122 2.30 1.11 1.38
CA ASP A 122 3.68 1.39 1.75
C ASP A 122 4.64 1.14 0.57
N THR A 123 4.53 -0.02 -0.10
CA THR A 123 5.52 -0.47 -1.07
C THR A 123 4.90 -1.11 -2.32
N LEU A 124 5.15 -0.52 -3.49
CA LEU A 124 4.90 -1.12 -4.79
C LEU A 124 6.08 -2.02 -5.21
N SER A 125 5.88 -3.33 -5.10
CA SER A 125 6.81 -4.36 -5.61
C SER A 125 6.40 -4.83 -7.00
N THR A 126 5.79 -6.01 -7.13
CA THR A 126 5.30 -6.58 -8.40
C THR A 126 3.94 -6.01 -8.83
N GLY A 127 3.27 -5.26 -7.96
CA GLY A 127 1.94 -4.69 -8.20
C GLY A 127 0.75 -5.62 -7.92
N GLY A 128 0.99 -6.90 -7.57
CA GLY A 128 -0.08 -7.88 -7.37
C GLY A 128 -1.12 -7.47 -6.32
N ALA A 129 -0.67 -7.07 -5.12
CA ALA A 129 -1.57 -6.63 -4.05
C ALA A 129 -2.45 -5.43 -4.47
N VAL A 130 -1.84 -4.41 -5.08
CA VAL A 130 -2.55 -3.23 -5.60
C VAL A 130 -3.59 -3.61 -6.64
N ILE A 131 -3.26 -4.51 -7.58
CA ILE A 131 -4.20 -5.01 -8.60
C ILE A 131 -5.38 -5.71 -7.93
N SER A 132 -5.11 -6.67 -7.03
CA SER A 132 -6.17 -7.41 -6.34
C SER A 132 -7.07 -6.49 -5.51
N LEU A 133 -6.51 -5.46 -4.88
CA LEU A 133 -7.26 -4.48 -4.11
C LEU A 133 -8.15 -3.62 -5.02
N ILE A 134 -7.66 -3.22 -6.20
CA ILE A 134 -8.46 -2.48 -7.20
C ILE A 134 -9.63 -3.34 -7.70
N GLU A 135 -9.37 -4.61 -8.01
CA GLU A 135 -10.42 -5.55 -8.43
C GLU A 135 -11.47 -5.74 -7.32
N ALA A 136 -11.04 -5.91 -6.08
CA ALA A 136 -11.94 -5.99 -4.93
C ALA A 136 -12.84 -4.76 -4.78
N ILE A 137 -12.25 -3.57 -4.87
CA ILE A 137 -12.99 -2.31 -4.78
C ILE A 137 -14.03 -2.23 -5.91
N ARG A 138 -13.63 -2.56 -7.15
CA ARG A 138 -14.54 -2.57 -8.32
C ARG A 138 -15.67 -3.58 -8.16
N ASN A 139 -15.38 -4.77 -7.63
CA ASN A 139 -16.38 -5.81 -7.38
C ASN A 139 -17.40 -5.39 -6.30
N CYS A 140 -16.99 -4.54 -5.35
CA CYS A 140 -17.90 -3.92 -4.38
C CYS A 140 -18.67 -2.71 -4.95
N GLY A 141 -18.50 -2.38 -6.23
CA GLY A 141 -19.12 -1.23 -6.89
C GLY A 141 -18.44 0.12 -6.61
N GLY A 142 -17.27 0.10 -5.97
CA GLY A 142 -16.45 1.29 -5.74
C GLY A 142 -15.67 1.73 -6.98
N LYS A 143 -15.19 2.98 -6.98
CA LYS A 143 -14.43 3.60 -8.07
C LYS A 143 -13.07 4.04 -7.55
N VAL A 144 -12.01 3.38 -8.01
CA VAL A 144 -10.64 3.81 -7.69
C VAL A 144 -10.32 5.07 -8.50
N VAL A 145 -10.08 6.18 -7.80
CA VAL A 145 -9.77 7.49 -8.41
C VAL A 145 -8.29 7.82 -8.34
N ASP A 146 -7.56 7.22 -7.41
CA ASP A 146 -6.13 7.47 -7.22
C ASP A 146 -5.43 6.28 -6.56
N ILE A 147 -4.13 6.11 -6.83
CA ILE A 147 -3.29 5.08 -6.21
C ILE A 147 -1.96 5.72 -5.85
N ILE A 148 -1.58 5.63 -4.57
CA ILE A 148 -0.34 6.19 -4.05
C ILE A 148 0.38 5.12 -3.25
N CYS A 149 1.56 4.73 -3.72
CA CYS A 149 2.48 3.89 -2.95
C CYS A 149 3.67 4.73 -2.50
N VAL A 150 4.15 4.56 -1.28
CA VAL A 150 5.26 5.40 -0.81
C VAL A 150 6.56 5.05 -1.53
N VAL A 151 6.87 3.76 -1.64
CA VAL A 151 8.10 3.28 -2.25
C VAL A 151 7.82 2.37 -3.43
N GLU A 152 8.62 2.50 -4.49
CA GLU A 152 8.58 1.62 -5.66
C GLU A 152 9.89 0.87 -5.83
N LYS A 153 9.82 -0.47 -5.89
CA LYS A 153 10.95 -1.32 -6.31
C LYS A 153 10.96 -1.40 -7.84
N ILE A 154 11.64 -0.45 -8.50
CA ILE A 154 11.50 -0.24 -9.95
C ILE A 154 11.90 -1.46 -10.79
N GLN A 155 12.84 -2.27 -10.29
CA GLN A 155 13.32 -3.48 -10.97
C GLN A 155 12.24 -4.57 -11.08
N ASN A 156 11.14 -4.46 -10.32
CA ASN A 156 10.03 -5.42 -10.35
C ASN A 156 8.92 -5.01 -11.33
N GLY A 157 8.97 -3.82 -11.91
CA GLY A 157 8.03 -3.38 -12.96
C GLY A 157 6.57 -3.22 -12.52
N GLY A 158 6.31 -3.11 -11.21
CA GLY A 158 4.95 -3.10 -10.65
C GLY A 158 4.06 -1.98 -11.18
N ALA A 159 4.56 -0.75 -11.31
CA ALA A 159 3.78 0.38 -11.82
C ALA A 159 3.27 0.14 -13.25
N ASN A 160 4.14 -0.38 -14.13
CA ASN A 160 3.77 -0.73 -15.50
C ASN A 160 2.74 -1.85 -15.54
N LYS A 161 2.86 -2.86 -14.66
CA LYS A 161 1.89 -3.95 -14.58
C LYS A 161 0.52 -3.45 -14.12
N VAL A 162 0.47 -2.66 -13.05
CA VAL A 162 -0.78 -2.07 -12.54
C VAL A 162 -1.47 -1.25 -13.63
N PHE A 163 -0.73 -0.40 -14.35
CA PHE A 163 -1.31 0.40 -15.43
C PHE A 163 -1.89 -0.48 -16.56
N LYS A 164 -1.14 -1.49 -17.01
CA LYS A 164 -1.59 -2.40 -18.08
C LYS A 164 -2.86 -3.17 -17.72
N GLU A 165 -2.99 -3.61 -16.46
CA GLU A 165 -4.11 -4.44 -16.02
C GLU A 165 -5.33 -3.62 -15.59
N THR A 166 -5.11 -2.41 -15.05
CA THR A 166 -6.19 -1.64 -14.42
C THR A 166 -6.54 -0.34 -15.14
N GLY A 167 -5.64 0.18 -15.99
CA GLY A 167 -5.74 1.48 -16.64
C GLY A 167 -5.42 2.67 -15.73
N ILE A 168 -4.97 2.44 -14.49
CA ILE A 168 -4.71 3.48 -13.49
C ILE A 168 -3.21 3.59 -13.24
N ASN A 169 -2.68 4.82 -13.22
CA ASN A 169 -1.29 5.08 -12.89
C ASN A 169 -1.07 5.03 -11.37
N VAL A 170 0.04 4.45 -10.94
CA VAL A 170 0.46 4.50 -9.54
C VAL A 170 1.39 5.68 -9.32
N LYS A 171 1.05 6.56 -8.39
CA LYS A 171 1.93 7.65 -7.93
C LYS A 171 2.87 7.09 -6.87
N THR A 172 4.16 7.41 -6.97
CA THR A 172 5.18 6.93 -6.03
C THR A 172 5.99 8.09 -5.46
N ILE A 173 6.29 8.05 -4.16
CA ILE A 173 7.03 9.13 -3.48
C ILE A 173 8.54 8.94 -3.65
N MET A 174 9.01 7.69 -3.64
CA MET A 174 10.41 7.35 -3.76
C MET A 174 10.59 6.07 -4.57
N LYS A 175 11.62 6.05 -5.41
CA LYS A 175 12.01 4.87 -6.20
C LYS A 175 13.28 4.27 -5.64
N ILE A 176 13.33 2.96 -5.56
CA ILE A 176 14.48 2.22 -5.07
C ILE A 176 14.81 1.03 -5.98
N MET A 177 16.08 0.63 -5.95
CA MET A 177 16.53 -0.69 -6.36
C MET A 177 16.99 -1.46 -5.12
N VAL A 178 16.72 -2.77 -5.11
CA VAL A 178 17.07 -3.65 -4.00
C VAL A 178 17.91 -4.80 -4.54
N SER A 179 19.08 -4.99 -3.96
CA SER A 179 19.99 -6.09 -4.25
C SER A 179 20.43 -6.78 -2.97
N LYS A 180 21.28 -7.81 -3.05
CA LYS A 180 21.80 -8.49 -1.85
C LYS A 180 22.75 -7.60 -1.05
N GLU A 181 23.34 -6.62 -1.72
CA GLU A 181 24.31 -5.67 -1.18
C GLU A 181 23.63 -4.52 -0.43
N GLY A 182 22.35 -4.26 -0.69
CA GLY A 182 21.58 -3.25 0.01
C GLY A 182 20.48 -2.62 -0.83
N VAL A 183 20.17 -1.36 -0.51
CA VAL A 183 19.14 -0.56 -1.16
C VAL A 183 19.78 0.68 -1.78
N GLU A 184 19.48 0.91 -3.06
CA GLU A 184 19.85 2.13 -3.77
C GLU A 184 18.59 2.98 -3.95
N VAL A 185 18.62 4.23 -3.50
CA VAL A 185 17.54 5.19 -3.75
C VAL A 185 17.81 5.90 -5.08
N VAL A 186 16.89 5.75 -6.03
CA VAL A 186 16.96 6.33 -7.37
C VAL A 186 16.43 7.76 -7.32
N GLU A 187 17.19 8.71 -7.87
CA GLU A 187 16.83 10.14 -7.94
C GLU A 187 15.90 10.46 -9.11
#